data_AF-A0A955GD25-F1
#
_entry.id   AF-A0A955GD25-F1
#
_cell.length_a   1.000
_cell.length_b   1.000
_cell.length_c   1.000
_cell.angle_alpha   90.00
_cell.angle_beta   90.00
_cell.angle_gamma   90.00
#
_symmetry.space_group_name_H-M   'P 1'
#
loop_
_entity.id
_entity.type
_entity.pdbx_description
1 polymer ?
#
loop_
_entity_poly.entity_id
_entity_poly.type
_entity_poly.pdbx_seq_one_letter_code
_entity_poly.pdbx_strand_id
1 'polypeptide(L)'
;MKKIINKTKAKLKNKKILNVLIVSVLSILLIGGWLYFNKTDTPQEEQLITYSTDQPDESKANADNYNWNGAPDEPKKIRISKIGVDAYVQKSGVDQDNRVAVPNNVHLTSWFADSQKPGQNGLSIISGHVSGRTTHRRCV
;
A
#
# COMPACT_ATOMS: atom_id res chain seq x y z
N MET A 1 47.85 55.38 15.48
CA MET A 1 46.50 54.93 15.89
C MET A 1 45.82 54.08 14.79
N LYS A 2 46.19 52.80 14.59
CA LYS A 2 45.58 51.94 13.53
C LYS A 2 45.25 50.49 13.94
N LYS A 3 45.36 50.13 15.22
CA LYS A 3 45.20 48.72 15.68
C LYS A 3 43.78 48.34 16.13
N ILE A 4 42.86 49.31 16.31
CA ILE A 4 41.52 49.07 16.87
C ILE A 4 40.46 48.78 15.77
N ILE A 5 40.66 49.26 14.53
CA ILE A 5 39.66 49.20 13.44
C ILE A 5 39.59 47.81 12.75
N ASN A 6 40.65 47.00 12.83
CA ASN A 6 40.67 45.68 12.16
C ASN A 6 39.97 44.57 12.96
N LYS A 7 39.89 44.67 14.29
CA LYS A 7 39.18 43.69 15.13
C LYS A 7 37.67 43.76 14.94
N THR A 8 37.11 44.96 14.75
CA THR A 8 35.67 45.17 14.53
C THR A 8 35.20 44.65 13.17
N LYS A 9 35.98 44.85 12.10
CA LYS A 9 35.66 44.29 10.77
C LYS A 9 35.67 42.76 10.74
N ALA A 10 36.63 42.12 11.41
CA ALA A 10 36.67 40.64 11.52
C ALA A 10 35.51 40.09 12.36
N LYS A 11 35.18 40.74 13.49
CA LYS A 11 34.04 40.35 14.35
C LYS A 11 32.70 40.52 13.63
N LEU A 12 32.55 41.57 12.83
CA LEU A 12 31.35 41.82 12.01
C LEU A 12 31.27 40.84 10.83
N LYS A 13 32.40 40.49 10.19
CA LYS A 13 32.47 39.49 9.12
C LYS A 13 32.10 38.08 9.62
N ASN A 14 32.57 37.70 10.81
CA ASN A 14 32.20 36.42 11.46
C ASN A 14 30.73 36.41 11.91
N LYS A 15 30.19 37.54 12.39
CA LYS A 15 28.75 37.65 12.72
C LYS A 15 27.87 37.57 11.47
N LYS A 16 28.30 38.14 10.34
CA LYS A 16 27.60 38.00 9.05
C LYS A 16 27.65 36.56 8.53
N ILE A 17 28.80 35.88 8.60
CA ILE A 17 28.92 34.46 8.22
C ILE A 17 28.04 33.58 9.13
N LEU A 18 28.04 33.84 10.45
CA LEU A 18 27.19 33.11 11.39
C LEU A 18 25.71 33.30 11.11
N ASN A 19 25.27 34.53 10.79
CA ASN A 19 23.88 34.80 10.43
C ASN A 19 23.49 34.09 9.11
N VAL A 20 24.39 34.01 8.13
CA VAL A 20 24.14 33.28 6.86
C VAL A 20 23.99 31.78 7.11
N LEU A 21 24.81 31.20 8.00
CA LEU A 21 24.70 29.79 8.39
C LEU A 21 23.41 29.51 9.17
N ILE A 22 22.97 30.41 10.04
CA ILE A 22 21.71 30.27 10.78
C ILE A 22 20.51 30.30 9.83
N VAL A 23 20.52 31.21 8.84
CA VAL A 23 19.45 31.32 7.84
C VAL A 23 19.44 30.11 6.90
N SER A 24 20.59 29.55 6.53
CA SER A 24 20.63 28.33 5.70
C SER A 24 20.07 27.12 6.44
N VAL A 25 20.42 26.94 7.73
CA VAL A 25 19.88 25.85 8.57
C VAL A 25 18.37 26.00 8.78
N LEU A 26 17.89 27.23 9.03
CA LEU A 26 16.45 27.51 9.14
C LEU A 26 15.70 27.23 7.83
N SER A 27 16.29 27.55 6.69
CA SER A 27 15.69 27.25 5.38
C SER A 27 15.61 25.74 5.12
N ILE A 28 16.65 24.99 5.50
CA ILE A 28 16.64 23.52 5.40
C ILE A 28 15.58 22.90 6.31
N LEU A 29 15.41 23.43 7.54
CA LEU A 29 14.36 22.98 8.46
C LEU A 29 12.95 23.32 7.97
N LEU A 30 12.76 24.48 7.35
CA LEU A 30 11.47 24.87 6.75
C LEU A 30 11.13 24.01 5.53
N ILE A 31 12.10 23.75 4.65
CA ILE A 31 11.92 22.87 3.49
C ILE A 31 11.69 21.43 3.94
N GLY A 32 12.46 20.93 4.91
CA GLY A 32 12.28 19.60 5.49
C GLY A 32 10.93 19.45 6.20
N GLY A 33 10.49 20.47 6.94
CA GLY A 33 9.17 20.52 7.57
C GLY A 33 8.04 20.55 6.55
N TRP A 34 8.21 21.29 5.45
CA TRP A 34 7.25 21.33 4.34
C TRP A 34 7.17 19.97 3.62
N LEU A 35 8.30 19.30 3.37
CA LEU A 35 8.32 17.94 2.83
C LEU A 35 7.69 16.93 3.79
N TYR A 36 7.87 17.11 5.09
CA TYR A 36 7.26 16.25 6.11
C TYR A 36 5.74 16.45 6.19
N PHE A 37 5.26 17.70 6.13
CA PHE A 37 3.84 18.04 6.11
C PHE A 37 3.15 17.68 4.79
N ASN A 38 3.88 17.70 3.66
CA ASN A 38 3.37 17.30 2.35
C ASN A 38 3.38 15.78 2.11
N LYS A 39 3.49 14.96 3.16
CA LYS A 39 2.90 13.62 3.13
C LYS A 39 1.37 13.76 3.06
N THR A 40 0.90 14.24 1.92
CA THR A 40 -0.45 14.09 1.43
C THR A 40 -0.80 12.62 1.55
N ASP A 41 -1.99 12.34 2.09
CA ASP A 41 -2.53 11.00 2.18
C ASP A 41 -2.26 10.29 0.85
N THR A 42 -1.35 9.31 0.85
CA THR A 42 -1.14 8.46 -0.32
C THR A 42 -2.53 7.99 -0.71
N PRO A 43 -3.05 8.34 -1.90
CA PRO A 43 -4.34 7.81 -2.35
C PRO A 43 -4.22 6.31 -2.18
N GLN A 44 -5.08 5.73 -1.34
CA GLN A 44 -5.00 4.32 -0.99
C GLN A 44 -5.19 3.56 -2.30
N GLU A 45 -4.07 3.22 -2.92
CA GLU A 45 -3.99 2.61 -4.23
C GLU A 45 -4.82 1.35 -4.11
N GLU A 46 -5.93 1.33 -4.86
CA GLU A 46 -6.81 0.19 -4.93
C GLU A 46 -5.93 -1.04 -5.14
N GLN A 47 -5.92 -1.95 -4.15
CA GLN A 47 -4.86 -2.95 -4.03
C GLN A 47 -5.08 -4.04 -5.08
N LEU A 48 -4.66 -3.75 -6.31
CA LEU A 48 -4.64 -4.68 -7.42
C LEU A 48 -3.55 -5.70 -7.13
N ILE A 49 -3.94 -6.92 -6.76
CA ILE A 49 -2.99 -8.02 -6.59
C ILE A 49 -2.45 -8.39 -7.98
N THR A 50 -1.14 -8.26 -8.15
CA THR A 50 -0.38 -8.55 -9.38
C THR A 50 0.78 -9.52 -9.10
N TYR A 51 0.72 -10.19 -7.96
CA TYR A 51 1.72 -11.16 -7.57
C TYR A 51 1.06 -12.40 -6.97
N SER A 52 1.40 -13.55 -7.53
CA SER A 52 0.95 -14.86 -7.06
C SER A 52 2.06 -15.49 -6.22
N THR A 53 1.70 -16.02 -5.04
CA THR A 53 2.62 -16.78 -4.19
C THR A 53 2.08 -18.17 -3.95
N ASP A 54 3.00 -19.12 -3.91
CA ASP A 54 2.73 -20.49 -3.52
C ASP A 54 2.46 -20.63 -2.01
N GLN A 55 2.90 -19.66 -1.20
CA GLN A 55 2.69 -19.63 0.26
C GLN A 55 1.72 -18.50 0.63
N PRO A 56 0.42 -18.65 0.31
CA PRO A 56 -0.59 -17.69 0.73
C PRO A 56 -0.80 -17.76 2.25
N ASP A 57 -1.35 -16.69 2.81
CA ASP A 57 -1.78 -16.67 4.20
C ASP A 57 -2.95 -17.66 4.42
N GLU A 58 -2.88 -18.46 5.48
CA GLU A 58 -3.93 -19.40 5.88
C GLU A 58 -4.69 -18.95 7.14
N SER A 59 -4.38 -17.77 7.67
CA SER A 59 -5.07 -17.22 8.83
C SER A 59 -6.47 -16.77 8.46
N LYS A 60 -7.47 -17.49 8.97
CA LYS A 60 -8.88 -17.07 8.88
C LYS A 60 -9.13 -15.73 9.57
N ALA A 61 -8.46 -15.46 10.69
CA ALA A 61 -8.59 -14.20 11.40
C ALA A 61 -8.14 -13.01 10.54
N ASN A 62 -7.08 -13.16 9.74
CA ASN A 62 -6.63 -12.10 8.83
C ASN A 62 -7.64 -11.86 7.71
N ALA A 63 -8.27 -12.92 7.20
CA ALA A 63 -9.32 -12.82 6.19
C ALA A 63 -10.62 -12.19 6.73
N ASP A 64 -11.03 -12.54 7.96
CA ASP A 64 -12.22 -11.98 8.61
C ASP A 64 -12.04 -10.47 8.88
N ASN A 65 -10.81 -10.05 9.22
CA ASN A 65 -10.43 -8.65 9.42
C ASN A 65 -9.99 -7.94 8.13
N TYR A 66 -10.23 -8.54 6.96
CA TYR A 66 -9.82 -7.93 5.69
C TYR A 66 -10.54 -6.58 5.49
N ASN A 67 -9.75 -5.51 5.37
CA ASN A 67 -10.26 -4.18 5.11
C ASN A 67 -10.51 -4.00 3.60
N TRP A 68 -11.74 -4.27 3.17
CA TRP A 68 -12.12 -4.12 1.77
C TRP A 68 -12.15 -2.63 1.36
N ASN A 69 -11.43 -2.31 0.30
CA ASN A 69 -11.22 -0.95 -0.21
C ASN A 69 -11.44 -0.84 -1.74
N GLY A 70 -12.54 -1.39 -2.25
CA GLY A 70 -12.94 -1.28 -3.67
C GLY A 70 -13.94 -0.14 -3.92
N ALA A 71 -14.22 0.12 -5.20
CA ALA A 71 -15.24 1.09 -5.59
C ALA A 71 -16.67 0.60 -5.26
N PRO A 72 -17.67 1.50 -5.08
CA PRO A 72 -19.02 1.11 -4.67
C PRO A 72 -19.75 0.12 -5.60
N ASP A 73 -19.36 0.06 -6.87
CA ASP A 73 -19.95 -0.81 -7.88
C ASP A 73 -19.11 -2.08 -8.14
N GLU A 74 -18.05 -2.31 -7.38
CA GLU A 74 -17.20 -3.49 -7.46
C GLU A 74 -17.64 -4.60 -6.49
N PRO A 75 -17.30 -5.86 -6.80
CA PRO A 75 -17.67 -6.97 -5.92
C PRO A 75 -16.96 -6.86 -4.58
N LYS A 76 -17.76 -6.80 -3.52
CA LYS A 76 -17.26 -6.75 -2.13
C LYS A 76 -17.09 -8.12 -1.49
N LYS A 77 -18.11 -8.97 -1.63
CA LYS A 77 -18.19 -10.26 -0.93
C LYS A 77 -18.93 -11.27 -1.78
N ILE A 78 -18.52 -12.53 -1.71
CA ILE A 78 -19.23 -13.67 -2.31
C ILE A 78 -19.73 -14.59 -1.20
N ARG A 79 -21.00 -15.00 -1.33
CA ARG A 79 -21.64 -15.94 -0.40
C ARG A 79 -22.30 -17.08 -1.16
N ILE A 80 -21.92 -18.31 -0.84
CA ILE A 80 -22.49 -19.53 -1.42
C ILE A 80 -22.93 -20.42 -0.27
N SER A 81 -24.15 -20.19 0.22
CA SER A 81 -24.68 -20.80 1.45
C SER A 81 -24.64 -22.32 1.44
N LYS A 82 -24.90 -22.97 0.29
CA LYS A 82 -24.95 -24.42 0.17
C LYS A 82 -23.62 -25.11 0.50
N ILE A 83 -22.50 -24.42 0.29
CA ILE A 83 -21.15 -24.92 0.57
C ILE A 83 -20.45 -24.09 1.67
N GLY A 84 -21.19 -23.24 2.39
CA GLY A 84 -20.66 -22.47 3.51
C GLY A 84 -19.61 -21.41 3.15
N VAL A 85 -19.54 -20.96 1.89
CA VAL A 85 -18.61 -19.90 1.48
C VAL A 85 -19.18 -18.54 1.89
N ASP A 86 -18.39 -17.75 2.61
CA ASP A 86 -18.65 -16.33 2.90
C ASP A 86 -17.31 -15.58 2.96
N ALA A 87 -16.86 -15.04 1.82
CA ALA A 87 -15.50 -14.52 1.65
C ALA A 87 -15.48 -13.14 1.00
N TYR A 88 -14.54 -12.28 1.42
CA TYR A 88 -14.31 -11.00 0.74
C TYR A 88 -13.66 -11.22 -0.63
N VAL A 89 -13.90 -10.26 -1.53
CA VAL A 89 -13.37 -10.26 -2.89
C VAL A 89 -12.32 -9.16 -3.02
N GLN A 90 -11.10 -9.56 -3.34
CA GLN A 90 -9.97 -8.68 -3.67
C GLN A 90 -9.97 -8.36 -5.17
N LYS A 91 -9.30 -7.30 -5.58
CA LYS A 91 -9.11 -6.97 -6.99
C LYS A 91 -7.81 -7.58 -7.50
N SER A 92 -7.85 -8.34 -8.59
CA SER A 92 -6.69 -9.03 -9.18
C SER A 92 -6.43 -8.63 -10.61
N GLY A 93 -5.16 -8.52 -10.97
CA GLY A 93 -4.71 -8.31 -12.34
C GLY A 93 -3.96 -9.53 -12.86
N VAL A 94 -2.93 -9.26 -13.65
CA VAL A 94 -2.01 -10.28 -14.17
C VAL A 94 -0.79 -10.38 -13.26
N ASP A 95 -0.31 -11.59 -13.03
CA ASP A 95 0.83 -11.89 -12.18
C ASP A 95 2.17 -11.90 -12.93
N GLN A 96 3.25 -12.19 -12.19
CA GLN A 96 4.63 -12.23 -12.72
C GLN A 96 4.86 -13.25 -13.85
N ASP A 97 3.96 -14.22 -14.02
CA ASP A 97 4.04 -15.28 -15.01
C ASP A 97 3.02 -15.10 -16.15
N ASN A 98 2.42 -13.91 -16.27
CA ASN A 98 1.33 -13.60 -17.21
C ASN A 98 0.07 -14.46 -17.00
N ARG A 99 -0.25 -14.82 -15.74
CA ARG A 99 -1.49 -15.52 -15.37
C ARG A 99 -2.39 -14.60 -14.56
N VAL A 100 -3.67 -14.99 -14.38
CA VAL A 100 -4.56 -14.26 -13.45
C VAL A 100 -4.04 -14.42 -12.04
N ALA A 101 -3.79 -13.30 -11.35
CA ALA A 101 -3.25 -13.32 -10.00
C ALA A 101 -4.22 -13.98 -9.00
N VAL A 102 -3.68 -14.85 -8.17
CA VAL A 102 -4.45 -15.58 -7.15
C VAL A 102 -4.55 -14.78 -5.84
N PRO A 103 -5.62 -14.96 -5.04
CA PRO A 103 -5.76 -14.29 -3.75
C PRO A 103 -4.57 -14.55 -2.82
N ASN A 104 -4.20 -13.55 -2.02
CA ASN A 104 -3.06 -13.65 -1.10
C ASN A 104 -3.37 -14.44 0.19
N ASN A 105 -4.63 -14.76 0.46
CA ASN A 105 -5.08 -15.55 1.60
C ASN A 105 -6.09 -16.62 1.12
N VAL A 106 -6.01 -17.83 1.66
CA VAL A 106 -6.84 -18.98 1.25
C VAL A 106 -8.33 -18.84 1.57
N HIS A 107 -8.68 -17.93 2.49
CA HIS A 107 -10.05 -17.64 2.89
C HIS A 107 -10.64 -16.42 2.15
N LEU A 108 -9.87 -15.81 1.23
CA LEU A 108 -10.30 -14.72 0.38
C LEU A 108 -10.53 -15.20 -1.05
N THR A 109 -11.26 -14.39 -1.81
CA THR A 109 -11.46 -14.55 -3.25
C THR A 109 -10.92 -13.34 -3.97
N SER A 110 -10.70 -13.43 -5.28
CA SER A 110 -10.30 -12.30 -6.12
C SER A 110 -11.17 -12.21 -7.36
N TRP A 111 -11.49 -11.00 -7.77
CA TRP A 111 -12.12 -10.70 -9.06
C TRP A 111 -11.05 -10.20 -10.02
N PHE A 112 -11.05 -10.73 -11.25
CA PHE A 112 -10.10 -10.30 -12.28
C PHE A 112 -10.56 -8.97 -12.88
N ALA A 113 -9.79 -7.91 -12.66
CA ALA A 113 -10.15 -6.53 -12.97
C ALA A 113 -10.35 -6.26 -14.46
N ASP A 114 -9.70 -7.04 -15.34
CA ASP A 114 -9.88 -6.95 -16.79
C ASP A 114 -11.14 -7.70 -17.28
N SER A 115 -11.86 -8.37 -16.37
CA SER A 115 -13.17 -8.97 -16.64
C SER A 115 -14.31 -8.00 -16.32
N GLN A 116 -15.52 -8.29 -16.78
CA GLN A 116 -16.70 -7.48 -16.44
C GLN A 116 -17.05 -7.62 -14.97
N LYS A 117 -17.71 -6.59 -14.40
CA LYS A 117 -18.20 -6.65 -13.02
C LYS A 117 -19.34 -7.68 -12.94
N PRO A 118 -19.48 -8.43 -11.82
CA PRO A 118 -20.61 -9.33 -11.64
C PRO A 118 -21.95 -8.59 -11.80
N GLY A 119 -22.84 -9.15 -12.64
CA GLY A 119 -24.14 -8.55 -12.94
C GLY A 119 -24.15 -7.61 -14.16
N GLN A 120 -22.98 -7.26 -14.71
CA GLN A 120 -22.89 -6.58 -16.00
C GLN A 120 -22.90 -7.58 -17.16
N ASN A 121 -23.22 -7.10 -18.36
CA ASN A 121 -23.18 -7.91 -19.57
C ASN A 121 -21.73 -8.28 -19.93
N GLY A 122 -21.47 -9.59 -20.01
CA GLY A 122 -20.19 -10.14 -20.43
C GLY A 122 -19.65 -11.13 -19.40
N LEU A 123 -18.36 -11.47 -19.51
CA LEU A 123 -17.70 -12.46 -18.67
C LEU A 123 -17.11 -11.80 -17.42
N SER A 124 -17.50 -12.30 -16.25
CA SER A 124 -16.89 -11.96 -14.95
C SER A 124 -16.14 -13.17 -14.41
N ILE A 125 -14.89 -12.98 -13.97
CA ILE A 125 -14.05 -14.06 -13.47
C ILE A 125 -13.74 -13.82 -11.99
N ILE A 126 -14.06 -14.81 -11.15
CA ILE A 126 -13.72 -14.82 -9.73
C ILE A 126 -12.89 -16.08 -9.44
N SER A 127 -11.77 -15.91 -8.75
CA SER A 127 -10.85 -16.98 -8.35
C SER A 127 -10.80 -17.11 -6.83
N GLY A 128 -10.51 -18.31 -6.36
CA GLY A 128 -10.40 -18.64 -4.93
C GLY A 128 -9.58 -19.90 -4.74
N HIS A 129 -8.96 -20.04 -3.57
CA HIS A 129 -8.22 -21.25 -3.22
C HIS A 129 -9.18 -22.39 -2.89
N VAL A 130 -8.87 -23.61 -3.34
CA VAL A 130 -9.62 -24.82 -2.98
C VAL A 130 -9.22 -25.32 -1.58
N SER A 131 -7.94 -25.20 -1.22
CA SER A 131 -7.38 -25.64 0.05
C SER A 131 -6.08 -24.90 0.40
N GLY A 132 -5.73 -24.85 1.69
CA GLY A 132 -4.42 -24.42 2.17
C GLY A 132 -3.40 -25.56 2.29
N ARG A 133 -2.11 -25.22 2.33
CA ARG A 133 -0.98 -26.14 2.49
C ARG A 133 -0.94 -26.80 3.88
N THR A 134 -1.25 -26.05 4.93
CA THR A 134 -1.21 -26.58 6.32
C THR A 134 -2.50 -27.28 6.70
N THR A 135 -3.63 -26.81 6.16
CA THR A 135 -4.96 -27.38 6.42
C THR A 135 -5.08 -28.85 6.00
N HIS A 136 -4.34 -29.30 4.97
CA HIS A 136 -4.39 -30.70 4.51
C HIS A 136 -3.35 -31.63 5.19
N ARG A 137 -2.49 -31.17 6.10
CA ARG A 137 -1.48 -32.03 6.77
C ARG A 137 -2.03 -32.83 7.97
N ARG A 138 -3.19 -33.47 7.82
CA ARG A 138 -3.54 -34.65 8.63
C ARG A 138 -3.28 -35.90 7.79
N CYS A 139 -2.01 -36.29 7.70
CA CYS A 139 -1.71 -37.70 7.46
C CYS A 139 -1.86 -38.39 8.82
N VAL A 140 -2.94 -39.17 8.96
CA VAL A 140 -3.06 -40.18 10.03
C VAL A 140 -2.37 -41.44 9.55
#